data_AF-B4M1J2-F1
#
_entry.id   AF-B4M1J2-F1
#
_cell.length_a   1.000
_cell.length_b   1.000
_cell.length_c   1.000
_cell.angle_alpha   90.00
_cell.angle_beta   90.00
_cell.angle_gamma   90.00
#
_symmetry.space_group_name_H-M   'P 1'
#
loop_
_entity.id
_entity.type
_entity.pdbx_description
1 polymer ?
#
loop_
_entity_poly.entity_id
_entity_poly.type
_entity_poly.pdbx_seq_one_letter_code
_entity_poly.pdbx_strand_id
1 'polypeptide(L)'
;MLANCRVAKFQRSISVTAFQLQNLKGEALKKPMPEEEKPASPTPVGLTPSQRNLVEFVTGEILEERRVQLQLEPPYMIDEFTGHFSGSKVELIRESPDERINIFFNVSKSVPRRNDETGDLTPVRSVPKFEVLIRRNDLLLSIFCVFKPCAFDDVEPESLDQQPQENDVFEIQDLSLYNHGWNDSCFTIDASLIDDNLQTMILEMLEEKGITHEFARKLSDMATAREHALYIEFLENLSKFTVGLPQPIKQDAN
;
A
#
# COMPACT_ATOMS: atom_id res chain seq x y z
N MET A 1 -23.12 17.05 -9.81
CA MET A 1 -22.39 15.84 -9.35
C MET A 1 -21.25 15.41 -10.31
N LEU A 2 -20.65 16.31 -11.11
CA LEU A 2 -19.53 15.98 -12.01
C LEU A 2 -18.17 16.60 -11.55
N ALA A 3 -18.17 17.41 -10.49
CA ALA A 3 -16.97 18.10 -10.00
C ALA A 3 -16.06 17.19 -9.14
N ASN A 4 -16.63 16.26 -8.36
CA ASN A 4 -15.86 15.40 -7.45
C ASN A 4 -15.03 14.33 -8.16
N CYS A 5 -15.34 14.02 -9.42
CA CYS A 5 -14.64 12.97 -10.18
C CYS A 5 -13.32 13.45 -10.79
N ARG A 6 -13.13 14.77 -10.98
CA ARG A 6 -11.84 15.34 -11.42
C ARG A 6 -10.82 15.40 -10.29
N VAL A 7 -11.27 15.52 -9.05
CA VAL A 7 -10.42 15.57 -7.85
C VAL A 7 -9.70 14.23 -7.63
N ALA A 8 -10.40 13.10 -7.81
CA ALA A 8 -9.80 11.77 -7.67
C ALA A 8 -8.69 11.48 -8.69
N LYS A 9 -8.83 11.95 -9.94
CA LYS A 9 -7.80 11.82 -10.98
C LYS A 9 -6.58 12.72 -10.74
N PHE A 10 -6.76 13.84 -10.06
CA PHE A 10 -5.68 14.77 -9.74
C PHE A 10 -4.88 14.35 -8.49
N GLN A 11 -5.54 13.67 -7.54
CA GLN A 11 -4.90 13.22 -6.30
C GLN A 11 -3.86 12.11 -6.46
N ARG A 12 -3.91 11.31 -7.54
CA ARG A 12 -2.97 10.18 -7.79
C ARG A 12 -1.99 10.38 -8.94
N SER A 13 -2.05 11.51 -9.64
CA SER A 13 -1.17 11.76 -10.78
C SER A 13 0.23 12.17 -10.31
N ILE A 14 1.12 11.19 -10.11
CA ILE A 14 2.56 11.43 -10.13
C ILE A 14 3.05 11.34 -11.58
N SER A 15 3.50 12.50 -12.08
CA SER A 15 4.42 12.75 -13.20
C SER A 15 4.36 11.86 -14.45
N VAL A 16 3.60 12.30 -15.47
CA VAL A 16 4.12 12.37 -16.85
C VAL A 16 3.62 13.68 -17.46
N THR A 17 4.40 14.74 -17.30
CA THR A 17 4.27 15.93 -18.14
C THR A 17 4.66 15.55 -19.56
N ALA A 18 3.80 15.91 -20.51
CA ALA A 18 4.05 15.97 -21.95
C ALA A 18 4.30 14.64 -22.68
N PHE A 19 3.24 14.04 -23.26
CA PHE A 19 3.25 13.71 -24.68
C PHE A 19 1.83 13.36 -25.19
N GLN A 20 1.39 14.14 -26.18
CA GLN A 20 0.43 13.81 -27.24
C GLN A 20 -0.83 12.98 -26.94
N LEU A 21 -1.98 13.66 -27.02
CA LEU A 21 -3.17 13.08 -27.67
C LEU A 21 -3.70 14.08 -28.71
N GLN A 22 -3.22 13.92 -29.94
CA GLN A 22 -3.92 14.35 -31.15
C GLN A 22 -4.44 13.10 -31.86
N ASN A 23 -5.73 13.15 -32.21
CA ASN A 23 -6.43 12.37 -33.24
C ASN A 23 -6.60 10.86 -32.92
N LEU A 24 -7.76 10.25 -33.06
CA LEU A 24 -8.66 10.26 -34.22
C LEU A 24 -10.12 10.04 -33.80
N LYS A 25 -11.01 10.90 -34.29
CA LYS A 25 -12.44 10.60 -34.45
C LYS A 25 -12.60 9.80 -35.74
N GLY A 26 -13.31 8.68 -35.67
CA GLY A 26 -13.79 7.93 -36.82
C GLY A 26 -15.23 7.48 -36.55
N GLU A 27 -16.19 8.31 -36.96
CA GLU A 27 -17.60 7.96 -37.03
C GLU A 27 -17.85 7.05 -38.24
N ALA A 28 -18.62 5.98 -38.05
CA ALA A 28 -19.32 5.32 -39.15
C ALA A 28 -20.71 4.85 -38.67
N LEU A 29 -21.71 5.60 -39.11
CA LEU A 29 -23.14 5.41 -38.93
C LEU A 29 -23.64 4.29 -39.87
N LYS A 30 -24.36 3.29 -39.36
CA LYS A 30 -25.24 2.45 -40.19
C LYS A 30 -26.55 2.18 -39.45
N LYS A 31 -27.66 2.54 -40.10
CA LYS A 31 -29.06 2.46 -39.65
C LYS A 31 -29.55 1.00 -39.49
N PRO A 32 -30.56 0.75 -38.63
CA PRO A 32 -31.13 -0.58 -38.38
C PRO A 32 -32.45 -0.85 -39.12
N MET A 33 -32.83 -2.13 -39.26
CA MET A 33 -34.20 -2.67 -39.39
C MET A 33 -34.14 -4.22 -39.56
N PRO A 34 -35.19 -4.99 -39.23
CA PRO A 34 -36.10 -4.96 -38.08
C PRO A 34 -36.11 -6.31 -37.30
N GLU A 35 -36.79 -6.30 -36.14
CA GLU A 35 -36.92 -7.39 -35.17
C GLU A 35 -37.65 -8.64 -35.69
N GLU A 36 -37.14 -9.82 -35.30
CA GLU A 36 -37.87 -11.10 -35.34
C GLU A 36 -37.73 -11.77 -33.97
N GLU A 37 -38.85 -11.88 -33.24
CA GLU A 37 -38.93 -12.52 -31.92
C GLU A 37 -38.72 -14.04 -32.01
N LYS A 38 -37.86 -14.59 -31.14
CA LYS A 38 -37.75 -16.03 -30.84
C LYS A 38 -37.58 -16.25 -29.33
N PRO A 39 -37.97 -17.43 -28.81
CA PRO A 39 -38.59 -17.59 -27.51
C PRO A 39 -37.58 -17.58 -26.36
N ALA A 40 -38.08 -17.20 -25.18
CA ALA A 40 -37.34 -17.04 -23.93
C ALA A 40 -36.46 -18.26 -23.58
N SER A 41 -35.15 -18.08 -23.74
CA SER A 41 -34.12 -18.84 -23.05
C SER A 41 -33.92 -18.27 -21.63
N PRO A 42 -33.39 -19.05 -20.67
CA PRO A 42 -33.17 -18.55 -19.32
C PRO A 42 -32.22 -17.35 -19.40
N THR A 43 -32.70 -16.19 -18.95
CA THR A 43 -31.98 -14.92 -19.06
C THR A 43 -30.58 -15.08 -18.46
N PRO A 44 -29.50 -14.89 -19.24
CA PRO A 44 -28.21 -14.56 -18.64
C PRO A 44 -28.48 -13.32 -17.79
N VAL A 45 -28.01 -13.28 -16.54
CA VAL A 45 -28.17 -12.11 -15.68
C VAL A 45 -27.58 -10.91 -16.44
N GLY A 46 -28.46 -10.14 -17.07
CA GLY A 46 -28.06 -9.05 -17.94
C GLY A 46 -27.55 -7.92 -17.08
N LEU A 47 -26.29 -7.54 -17.26
CA LEU A 47 -25.69 -6.39 -16.59
C LEU A 47 -26.61 -5.17 -16.69
N THR A 48 -26.92 -4.56 -15.55
CA THR A 48 -27.67 -3.29 -15.49
C THR A 48 -26.84 -2.17 -16.13
N PRO A 49 -27.46 -1.06 -16.54
CA PRO A 49 -26.72 0.10 -17.03
C PRO A 49 -25.68 0.62 -16.04
N SER A 50 -25.98 0.59 -14.73
CA SER A 50 -25.02 0.99 -13.70
C SER A 50 -23.83 0.04 -13.60
N GLN A 51 -24.06 -1.27 -13.72
CA GLN A 51 -22.97 -2.26 -13.72
C GLN A 51 -22.08 -2.13 -14.97
N ARG A 52 -22.65 -1.84 -16.15
CA ARG A 52 -21.87 -1.59 -17.37
C ARG A 52 -20.98 -0.36 -17.24
N ASN A 53 -21.55 0.75 -16.77
CA ASN A 53 -20.79 1.99 -16.55
C ASN A 53 -19.66 1.77 -15.54
N LEU A 54 -19.92 0.99 -14.48
CA LEU A 54 -18.90 0.66 -13.48
C LEU A 54 -17.75 -0.17 -14.09
N VAL A 55 -18.08 -1.19 -14.88
CA VAL A 55 -17.05 -2.02 -15.55
C VAL A 55 -16.23 -1.21 -16.54
N GLU A 56 -16.87 -0.36 -17.36
CA GLU A 56 -16.19 0.50 -18.32
C GLU A 56 -15.22 1.47 -17.61
N PHE A 57 -15.70 2.11 -16.54
CA PHE A 57 -14.86 3.01 -15.73
C PHE A 57 -13.69 2.28 -15.08
N VAL A 58 -13.95 1.17 -14.38
CA VAL A 58 -12.92 0.39 -13.68
C VAL A 58 -11.89 -0.16 -14.66
N THR A 59 -12.30 -0.58 -15.85
CA THR A 59 -11.37 -1.04 -16.90
C THR A 59 -10.43 0.08 -17.33
N GLY A 60 -10.96 1.29 -17.53
CA GLY A 60 -10.12 2.46 -17.83
C GLY A 60 -9.12 2.78 -16.72
N GLU A 61 -9.55 2.71 -15.46
CA GLU A 61 -8.66 2.96 -14.31
C GLU A 61 -7.59 1.88 -14.17
N ILE A 62 -7.91 0.60 -14.38
CA ILE A 62 -6.92 -0.49 -14.35
C ILE A 62 -5.81 -0.26 -15.38
N LEU A 63 -6.15 0.19 -16.60
CA LEU A 63 -5.16 0.44 -17.65
C LEU A 63 -4.18 1.55 -17.26
N GLU A 64 -4.67 2.65 -16.71
CA GLU A 64 -3.83 3.74 -16.25
C GLU A 64 -2.96 3.34 -15.06
N GLU A 65 -3.53 2.66 -14.07
CA GLU A 65 -2.78 2.22 -12.89
C GLU A 65 -1.72 1.17 -13.26
N ARG A 66 -2.01 0.24 -14.18
CA ARG A 66 -1.01 -0.72 -14.69
C ARG A 66 0.16 0.00 -15.40
N ARG A 67 -0.10 1.11 -16.10
CA ARG A 67 0.95 1.92 -16.73
C ARG A 67 1.90 2.53 -15.69
N VAL A 68 1.36 2.97 -14.55
CA VAL A 68 2.12 3.52 -13.42
C VAL A 68 2.88 2.43 -12.68
N GLN A 69 2.26 1.25 -12.47
CA GLN A 69 2.87 0.13 -11.73
C GLN A 69 4.19 -0.35 -12.33
N LEU A 70 4.34 -0.36 -13.66
CA LEU A 70 5.57 -0.75 -14.35
C LEU A 70 6.78 0.11 -13.94
N GLN A 71 6.56 1.27 -13.33
CA GLN A 71 7.60 2.17 -12.84
C GLN A 71 7.92 1.98 -11.35
N LEU A 72 7.19 1.09 -10.66
CA LEU A 72 7.13 0.97 -9.19
C LEU A 72 7.27 -0.49 -8.71
N GLU A 73 7.96 -1.37 -9.44
CA GLU A 73 8.08 -2.77 -8.98
C GLU A 73 8.70 -2.85 -7.57
N PRO A 74 8.02 -3.50 -6.60
CA PRO A 74 8.50 -3.53 -5.22
C PRO A 74 9.81 -4.31 -5.15
N PRO A 75 10.83 -3.80 -4.45
CA PRO A 75 12.03 -4.59 -4.20
C PRO A 75 11.65 -5.81 -3.35
N TYR A 76 12.18 -6.98 -3.68
CA TYR A 76 11.94 -8.20 -2.91
C TYR A 76 12.77 -8.27 -1.63
N MET A 77 13.77 -7.40 -1.49
CA MET A 77 14.63 -7.29 -0.32
C MET A 77 14.90 -5.81 -0.02
N ILE A 78 15.03 -5.48 1.27
CA ILE A 78 15.52 -4.17 1.73
C ILE A 78 16.79 -4.47 2.52
N ASP A 79 17.92 -4.00 2.02
CA ASP A 79 19.24 -4.23 2.60
C ASP A 79 19.46 -5.75 2.85
N GLU A 80 19.62 -6.18 4.09
CA GLU A 80 19.82 -7.60 4.46
C GLU A 80 18.51 -8.35 4.80
N PHE A 81 17.35 -7.71 4.64
CA PHE A 81 16.05 -8.30 4.95
C PHE A 81 15.35 -8.84 3.70
N THR A 82 14.98 -10.12 3.74
CA THR A 82 14.18 -10.77 2.68
C THR A 82 12.69 -10.54 2.92
N GLY A 83 11.96 -10.08 1.89
CA GLY A 83 10.53 -9.82 1.97
C GLY A 83 9.65 -11.00 1.56
N HIS A 84 8.67 -11.30 2.41
CA HIS A 84 7.60 -12.26 2.20
C HIS A 84 6.25 -11.53 2.16
N PHE A 85 5.48 -11.74 1.08
CA PHE A 85 4.24 -11.02 0.82
C PHE A 85 3.04 -11.95 0.95
N SER A 86 2.11 -11.64 1.85
CA SER A 86 0.87 -12.40 2.05
C SER A 86 -0.33 -11.46 2.05
N GLY A 87 -0.90 -11.23 0.87
CA GLY A 87 -1.98 -10.24 0.69
C GLY A 87 -1.50 -8.85 1.08
N SER A 88 -2.20 -8.16 1.98
CA SER A 88 -1.80 -6.85 2.49
C SER A 88 -0.76 -6.87 3.61
N LYS A 89 -0.38 -8.06 4.11
CA LYS A 89 0.66 -8.22 5.11
C LYS A 89 2.00 -8.48 4.44
N VAL A 90 3.04 -7.83 4.95
CA VAL A 90 4.43 -8.04 4.53
C VAL A 90 5.25 -8.39 5.76
N GLU A 91 6.13 -9.38 5.60
CA GLU A 91 7.09 -9.81 6.60
C GLU A 91 8.50 -9.69 6.01
N LEU A 92 9.37 -8.94 6.67
CA LEU A 92 10.78 -8.81 6.34
C LEU A 92 11.58 -9.63 7.34
N ILE A 93 12.45 -10.54 6.87
CA ILE A 93 13.19 -11.46 7.73
C ILE A 93 14.69 -11.25 7.51
N ARG A 94 15.41 -11.10 8.63
CA ARG A 94 16.86 -11.20 8.69
C ARG A 94 17.24 -12.22 9.76
N GLU A 95 17.99 -13.23 9.37
CA GLU A 95 18.41 -14.32 10.26
C GLU A 95 19.93 -14.37 10.34
N SER A 96 20.46 -14.40 11.55
CA SER A 96 21.87 -14.53 11.88
C SER A 96 22.04 -15.69 12.87
N PRO A 97 23.26 -16.24 13.06
CA PRO A 97 23.46 -17.41 13.93
C PRO A 97 22.94 -17.24 15.37
N ASP A 98 23.02 -16.02 15.92
CA ASP A 98 22.68 -15.73 17.31
C ASP A 98 21.34 -15.01 17.49
N GLU A 99 20.74 -14.51 16.41
CA GLU A 99 19.59 -13.60 16.47
C GLU A 99 18.74 -13.68 15.21
N ARG A 100 17.42 -13.62 15.38
CA ARG A 100 16.46 -13.52 14.27
C ARG A 100 15.60 -12.30 14.45
N ILE A 101 15.49 -11.51 13.39
CA ILE A 101 14.68 -10.29 13.34
C ILE A 101 13.60 -10.47 12.28
N ASN A 102 12.36 -10.25 12.68
CA ASN A 102 11.21 -10.21 11.79
C ASN A 102 10.57 -8.82 11.89
N ILE A 103 10.27 -8.18 10.77
CA ILE A 103 9.56 -6.91 10.73
C ILE A 103 8.25 -7.12 9.99
N PHE A 104 7.15 -6.79 10.64
CA PHE A 104 5.80 -6.96 10.09
C PHE A 104 5.16 -5.62 9.83
N PHE A 105 4.51 -5.47 8.68
CA PHE A 105 3.67 -4.32 8.42
C PHE A 105 2.47 -4.67 7.54
N ASN A 106 1.47 -3.81 7.55
CA ASN A 106 0.26 -3.97 6.76
C ASN A 106 -0.02 -2.70 5.94
N VAL A 107 -0.17 -2.85 4.64
CA VAL A 107 -0.42 -1.73 3.72
C VAL A 107 -1.90 -1.34 3.62
N SER A 108 -2.78 -2.00 4.36
CA SER A 108 -4.19 -1.62 4.41
C SER A 108 -4.34 -0.32 5.19
N LYS A 109 -4.93 0.71 4.56
CA LYS A 109 -5.17 2.03 5.19
C LYS A 109 -3.88 2.74 5.64
N SER A 110 -2.74 2.41 5.04
CA SER A 110 -1.44 3.02 5.36
C SER A 110 -1.17 4.32 4.58
N VAL A 111 -1.98 4.63 3.57
CA VAL A 111 -1.84 5.85 2.78
C VAL A 111 -2.57 7.01 3.50
N PRO A 112 -1.87 8.08 3.91
CA PRO A 112 -2.46 9.22 4.58
C PRO A 112 -3.31 10.03 3.59
N ARG A 113 -4.34 10.71 4.10
CA ARG A 113 -5.16 11.58 3.25
C ARG A 113 -4.36 12.81 2.84
N ARG A 114 -4.27 13.06 1.53
CA ARG A 114 -3.68 14.30 1.00
C ARG A 114 -4.55 15.49 1.40
N ASN A 115 -3.90 16.56 1.85
CA ASN A 115 -4.58 17.83 2.07
C ASN A 115 -4.48 18.65 0.78
N ASP A 116 -5.52 18.61 -0.05
CA ASP A 116 -5.52 19.21 -1.38
C ASP A 116 -5.43 20.76 -1.35
N GLU A 117 -5.66 21.37 -0.19
CA GLU A 117 -5.64 22.82 0.01
C GLU A 117 -4.22 23.42 -0.05
N THR A 118 -3.20 22.62 0.27
CA THR A 118 -1.81 23.08 0.37
C THR A 118 -1.09 23.08 -0.98
N GLY A 119 -1.70 22.53 -2.04
CA GLY A 119 -1.08 22.41 -3.36
C GLY A 119 0.16 21.50 -3.39
N ASP A 120 0.38 20.73 -2.31
CA ASP A 120 1.56 19.92 -2.13
C ASP A 120 1.59 18.79 -3.17
N LEU A 121 2.62 18.80 -4.01
CA LEU A 121 2.83 17.85 -5.12
C LEU A 121 3.58 16.59 -4.66
N THR A 122 3.85 16.44 -3.35
CA THR A 122 4.52 15.27 -2.80
C THR A 122 3.84 13.97 -3.26
N PRO A 123 4.64 13.00 -3.76
CA PRO A 123 4.16 11.68 -4.10
C PRO A 123 3.39 11.04 -2.94
N VAL A 124 2.18 10.55 -3.21
CA VAL A 124 1.38 9.82 -2.23
C VAL A 124 2.15 8.56 -1.83
N ARG A 125 2.59 8.50 -0.57
CA ARG A 125 3.35 7.39 0.00
C ARG A 125 2.53 6.63 1.04
N SER A 126 2.75 5.32 1.10
CA SER A 126 2.21 4.45 2.13
C SER A 126 3.12 4.48 3.36
N VAL A 127 2.59 4.91 4.51
CA VAL A 127 3.28 4.98 5.81
C VAL A 127 2.68 3.98 6.80
N PRO A 128 2.89 2.67 6.61
CA PRO A 128 2.30 1.67 7.49
C PRO A 128 2.98 1.72 8.87
N LYS A 129 2.20 1.45 9.92
CA LYS A 129 2.82 1.05 11.19
C LYS A 129 3.57 -0.27 10.98
N PHE A 130 4.72 -0.42 11.63
CA PHE A 130 5.51 -1.64 11.53
C PHE A 130 5.90 -2.14 12.92
N GLU A 131 6.01 -3.45 13.05
CA GLU A 131 6.36 -4.13 14.30
C GLU A 131 7.67 -4.88 14.09
N VAL A 132 8.68 -4.60 14.92
CA VAL A 132 9.97 -5.27 14.93
C VAL A 132 9.97 -6.32 16.03
N LEU A 133 10.10 -7.59 15.65
CA LEU A 133 10.29 -8.73 16.54
C LEU A 133 11.75 -9.14 16.55
N ILE A 134 12.42 -9.02 17.70
CA ILE A 134 13.79 -9.47 17.91
C ILE A 134 13.76 -10.67 18.84
N ARG A 135 14.17 -11.83 18.33
CA ARG A 135 14.25 -13.06 19.12
C ARG A 135 15.69 -13.32 19.56
N ARG A 136 15.89 -13.48 20.87
CA ARG A 136 17.17 -13.89 21.47
C ARG A 136 16.90 -14.94 22.54
N ASN A 137 17.39 -16.16 22.33
CA ASN A 137 17.11 -17.31 23.20
C ASN A 137 15.59 -17.49 23.39
N ASP A 138 15.13 -17.58 24.64
CA ASP A 138 13.71 -17.70 25.01
C ASP A 138 12.98 -16.36 25.14
N LEU A 139 13.67 -15.24 24.91
CA LEU A 139 13.10 -13.89 24.97
C LEU A 139 12.72 -13.41 23.58
N LEU A 140 11.57 -12.77 23.50
CA LEU A 140 11.09 -12.11 22.29
C LEU A 140 10.73 -10.67 22.65
N LEU A 141 11.42 -9.71 22.05
CA LEU A 141 11.12 -8.29 22.16
C LEU A 141 10.33 -7.87 20.93
N SER A 142 9.15 -7.30 21.14
CA SER A 142 8.32 -6.66 20.11
C SER A 142 8.35 -5.14 20.32
N ILE A 143 8.65 -4.42 19.25
CA ILE A 143 8.75 -2.96 19.21
C ILE A 143 7.82 -2.49 18.10
N PHE A 144 6.74 -1.80 18.47
CA PHE A 144 5.83 -1.17 17.51
C PHE A 144 6.33 0.23 17.20
N CYS A 145 6.51 0.50 15.90
CA CYS A 145 6.98 1.77 15.40
C CYS A 145 5.93 2.44 14.51
N VAL A 146 5.93 3.76 14.51
CA VAL A 146 5.06 4.60 13.68
C VAL A 146 5.88 5.66 12.96
N PHE A 147 5.51 5.98 11.72
CA PHE A 147 6.13 7.08 10.98
C PHE A 147 5.70 8.41 11.60
N LYS A 148 6.66 9.33 11.77
CA LYS A 148 6.36 10.70 12.21
C LYS A 148 5.61 11.46 11.09
N PRO A 149 4.73 12.40 11.41
CA PRO A 149 4.02 13.19 10.39
C PRO A 149 4.95 13.94 9.42
N CYS A 150 6.11 14.39 9.89
CA CYS A 150 7.13 15.11 9.13
C CYS A 150 8.23 14.20 8.53
N ALA A 151 8.04 12.88 8.55
CA ALA A 151 9.07 11.91 8.16
C ALA A 151 9.61 12.08 6.72
N PHE A 152 8.85 12.76 5.86
CA PHE A 152 9.16 12.99 4.45
C PHE A 152 9.14 14.48 4.08
N ASP A 153 9.12 15.36 5.07
CA ASP A 153 9.24 16.80 4.82
C ASP A 153 10.71 17.09 4.47
N ASP A 154 10.95 17.58 3.26
CA ASP A 154 12.24 18.10 2.85
C ASP A 154 12.48 19.43 3.59
N VAL A 155 13.07 19.34 4.79
CA VAL A 155 13.51 20.54 5.50
C VAL A 155 14.80 21.00 4.83
N GLU A 156 14.69 22.04 4.00
CA GLU A 156 15.85 22.80 3.53
C GLU A 156 16.66 23.26 4.78
N PRO A 157 17.98 23.03 4.83
CA PRO A 157 18.77 23.47 5.96
C PRO A 157 18.64 24.99 6.12
N GLU A 158 18.12 25.45 7.26
CA GLU A 158 17.91 26.88 7.54
C GLU A 158 19.22 27.69 7.52
N SER A 159 20.38 27.01 7.51
CA SER A 159 21.69 27.63 7.34
C SER A 159 22.74 26.65 6.77
N LEU A 160 23.69 27.18 5.99
CA LEU A 160 24.82 26.45 5.37
C LEU A 160 25.79 25.80 6.37
N ASP A 161 25.69 26.16 7.65
CA ASP A 161 26.58 25.68 8.73
C ASP A 161 25.94 24.60 9.61
N GLN A 162 24.68 24.23 9.35
CA GLN A 162 24.04 23.11 10.02
C GLN A 162 24.14 21.89 9.10
N GLN A 163 24.73 20.80 9.59
CA GLN A 163 24.54 19.51 8.94
C GLN A 163 23.03 19.27 8.80
N PRO A 164 22.55 18.75 7.67
CA PRO A 164 21.14 18.40 7.53
C PRO A 164 20.79 17.51 8.73
N GLN A 165 19.92 18.00 9.62
CA GLN A 165 19.33 17.11 10.62
C GLN A 165 18.59 16.07 9.81
N GLU A 166 19.05 14.82 9.85
CA GLU A 166 18.21 13.72 9.42
C GLU A 166 16.97 13.78 10.30
N ASN A 167 15.84 14.20 9.73
CA ASN A 167 14.57 14.16 10.43
C ASN A 167 14.32 12.70 10.82
N ASP A 168 14.07 12.46 12.11
CA ASP A 168 13.61 11.17 12.59
C ASP A 168 12.40 10.71 11.75
N VAL A 169 12.58 9.63 11.01
CA VAL A 169 11.53 9.13 10.10
C VAL A 169 10.44 8.40 10.87
N PHE A 170 10.77 7.80 12.00
CA PHE A 170 9.85 7.00 12.81
C PHE A 170 10.13 7.18 14.30
N GLU A 171 9.18 6.76 15.12
CA GLU A 171 9.27 6.71 16.57
C GLU A 171 8.70 5.38 17.09
N ILE A 172 9.10 5.03 18.32
CA ILE A 172 8.54 3.88 19.04
C ILE A 172 7.19 4.30 19.62
N GLN A 173 6.17 3.49 19.38
CA GLN A 173 4.83 3.66 19.93
C GLN A 173 4.62 2.75 21.14
N ASP A 174 4.91 1.45 21.02
CA ASP A 174 4.70 0.47 22.08
C ASP A 174 5.85 -0.55 22.15
N LEU A 175 6.10 -1.07 23.35
CA LEU A 175 7.04 -2.18 23.58
C LEU A 175 6.35 -3.33 24.29
N SER A 176 6.65 -4.56 23.88
CA SER A 176 6.22 -5.78 24.56
C SER A 176 7.38 -6.76 24.71
N LEU A 177 7.55 -7.34 25.89
CA LEU A 177 8.61 -8.32 26.15
C LEU A 177 8.01 -9.66 26.59
N TYR A 178 8.18 -10.66 25.75
CA TYR A 178 7.64 -12.00 25.99
C TYR A 178 8.71 -12.94 26.52
N ASN A 179 8.35 -13.66 27.58
CA ASN A 179 9.13 -14.80 28.09
C ASN A 179 8.53 -16.08 27.52
N HIS A 180 9.37 -16.96 26.95
CA HIS A 180 8.97 -18.23 26.36
C HIS A 180 8.06 -18.12 25.12
N GLY A 181 8.34 -17.12 24.26
CA GLY A 181 7.61 -16.92 23.01
C GLY A 181 6.30 -16.14 23.15
N TRP A 182 5.65 -15.89 22.01
CA TRP A 182 4.47 -15.02 21.92
C TRP A 182 3.28 -15.57 22.72
N ASN A 183 2.65 -14.71 23.53
CA ASN A 183 1.46 -15.04 24.30
C ASN A 183 0.54 -13.80 24.44
N ASP A 184 -0.78 -14.00 24.41
CA ASP A 184 -1.78 -12.91 24.48
C ASP A 184 -1.80 -12.15 25.83
N SER A 185 -1.07 -12.63 26.84
CA SER A 185 -1.04 -12.09 28.20
C SER A 185 0.18 -11.20 28.49
N CYS A 186 0.97 -10.86 27.46
CA CYS A 186 2.18 -10.08 27.65
C CYS A 186 1.87 -8.65 28.09
N PHE A 187 2.71 -8.12 28.96
CA PHE A 187 2.68 -6.70 29.29
C PHE A 187 3.19 -5.88 28.11
N THR A 188 2.40 -4.90 27.69
CA THR A 188 2.75 -3.91 26.68
C THR A 188 2.77 -2.54 27.34
N ILE A 189 3.82 -1.76 27.09
CA ILE A 189 3.98 -0.40 27.61
C ILE A 189 4.04 0.58 26.44
N ASP A 190 3.28 1.67 26.57
CA ASP A 190 3.33 2.81 25.66
C ASP A 190 4.65 3.56 25.86
N ALA A 191 5.30 3.92 24.76
CA ALA A 191 6.59 4.60 24.77
C ALA A 191 6.56 5.91 25.58
N SER A 192 5.43 6.62 25.63
CA SER A 192 5.27 7.86 26.41
C SER A 192 5.44 7.67 27.92
N LEU A 193 5.37 6.44 28.42
CA LEU A 193 5.58 6.10 29.84
C LEU A 193 7.04 5.68 30.14
N ILE A 194 7.88 5.59 29.12
CA ILE A 194 9.27 5.16 29.20
C ILE A 194 10.18 6.38 29.26
N ASP A 195 11.22 6.34 30.10
CA ASP A 195 12.26 7.37 30.15
C ASP A 195 12.86 7.64 28.76
N ASP A 196 13.01 8.92 28.42
CA ASP A 196 13.48 9.36 27.10
C ASP A 196 14.86 8.76 26.76
N ASN A 197 15.77 8.61 27.73
CA ASN A 197 17.08 8.02 27.47
C ASN A 197 16.97 6.53 27.13
N LEU A 198 16.04 5.81 27.79
CA LEU A 198 15.80 4.41 27.49
C LEU A 198 15.20 4.25 26.08
N GLN A 199 14.29 5.14 25.67
CA GLN A 199 13.78 5.13 24.29
C GLN A 199 14.90 5.37 23.27
N THR A 200 15.79 6.33 23.51
CA THR A 200 16.97 6.58 22.67
C THR A 200 17.87 5.35 22.56
N MET A 201 18.18 4.69 23.68
CA MET A 201 18.99 3.46 23.66
C MET A 201 18.34 2.32 22.87
N ILE A 202 17.01 2.24 22.86
CA ILE A 202 16.29 1.23 22.07
C ILE A 202 16.34 1.58 20.57
N LEU A 203 16.24 2.86 20.21
CA LEU A 203 16.41 3.32 18.83
C LEU A 203 17.84 3.08 18.32
N GLU A 204 18.87 3.39 19.12
CA GLU A 204 20.27 3.07 18.81
C GLU A 204 20.47 1.57 18.58
N MET A 205 19.87 0.72 19.43
CA MET A 205 19.89 -0.74 19.25
C MET A 205 19.20 -1.19 17.95
N LEU A 206 18.10 -0.54 17.52
CA LEU A 206 17.46 -0.80 16.23
C LEU A 206 18.36 -0.41 15.06
N GLU A 207 19.05 0.72 15.17
CA GLU A 207 19.98 1.22 14.16
C GLU A 207 21.15 0.26 13.95
N GLU A 208 21.78 -0.22 15.04
CA GLU A 208 22.84 -1.25 15.00
C GLU A 208 22.38 -2.54 14.33
N LYS A 209 21.06 -2.81 14.33
CA LYS A 209 20.44 -3.98 13.69
C LYS A 209 20.04 -3.74 12.23
N GLY A 210 20.37 -2.58 11.67
CA GLY A 210 20.07 -2.20 10.29
C GLY A 210 18.67 -1.60 10.12
N ILE A 211 17.96 -1.27 11.21
CA ILE A 211 16.64 -0.63 11.18
C ILE A 211 16.83 0.87 11.38
N THR A 212 17.42 1.49 10.37
CA THR A 212 17.77 2.92 10.34
C THR A 212 16.63 3.78 9.79
N HIS A 213 16.78 5.10 9.81
CA HIS A 213 15.86 6.01 9.13
C HIS A 213 15.83 5.78 7.61
N GLU A 214 16.97 5.46 6.99
CA GLU A 214 17.05 5.09 5.58
C GLU A 214 16.27 3.78 5.30
N PHE A 215 16.41 2.78 6.18
CA PHE A 215 15.64 1.55 6.11
C PHE A 215 14.12 1.83 6.16
N ALA A 216 13.67 2.69 7.07
CA ALA A 216 12.26 3.05 7.18
C ALA A 216 11.74 3.74 5.91
N ARG A 217 12.55 4.57 5.24
CA ARG A 217 12.20 5.16 3.93
C ARG A 217 12.05 4.09 2.85
N LYS A 218 12.99 3.15 2.76
CA LYS A 218 12.91 2.01 1.81
C LYS A 218 11.70 1.12 2.10
N LEU A 219 11.35 0.91 3.38
CA LEU A 219 10.14 0.19 3.79
C LEU A 219 8.88 0.91 3.30
N SER A 220 8.80 2.24 3.46
CA SER A 220 7.70 3.05 2.93
C SER A 220 7.58 2.92 1.40
N ASP A 221 8.69 2.89 0.68
CA ASP A 221 8.69 2.73 -0.79
C ASP A 221 8.18 1.34 -1.21
N MET A 222 8.68 0.28 -0.55
CA MET A 222 8.17 -1.09 -0.75
C MET A 222 6.67 -1.18 -0.42
N ALA A 223 6.25 -0.57 0.69
CA ALA A 223 4.85 -0.54 1.11
C ALA A 223 3.97 0.18 0.08
N THR A 224 4.46 1.27 -0.50
CA THR A 224 3.77 2.04 -1.54
C THR A 224 3.58 1.21 -2.80
N ALA A 225 4.63 0.55 -3.27
CA ALA A 225 4.57 -0.37 -4.41
C ALA A 225 3.60 -1.54 -4.16
N ARG A 226 3.61 -2.12 -2.94
CA ARG A 226 2.72 -3.22 -2.57
C ARG A 226 1.26 -2.78 -2.46
N GLU A 227 0.98 -1.62 -1.86
CA GLU A 227 -0.37 -1.05 -1.79
C GLU A 227 -0.95 -0.85 -3.19
N HIS A 228 -0.16 -0.25 -4.07
CA HIS A 228 -0.57 0.01 -5.45
C HIS A 228 -0.89 -1.28 -6.22
N ALA A 229 -0.06 -2.30 -6.08
CA ALA A 229 -0.31 -3.62 -6.68
C ALA A 229 -1.63 -4.24 -6.18
N LEU A 230 -1.91 -4.15 -4.88
CA LEU A 230 -3.16 -4.66 -4.28
C LEU A 230 -4.37 -3.84 -4.67
N TYR A 231 -4.21 -2.52 -4.89
CA TYR A 231 -5.28 -1.67 -5.39
C TYR A 231 -5.70 -2.08 -6.80
N ILE A 232 -4.74 -2.38 -7.68
CA ILE A 232 -5.05 -2.90 -9.02
C ILE A 232 -5.76 -4.25 -8.94
N GLU A 233 -5.28 -5.16 -8.08
CA GLU A 233 -5.94 -6.45 -7.85
C GLU A 233 -7.38 -6.25 -7.32
N PHE A 234 -7.59 -5.26 -6.43
CA PHE A 234 -8.91 -4.90 -5.94
C PHE A 234 -9.82 -4.41 -7.07
N LEU A 235 -9.33 -3.54 -7.97
CA LEU A 235 -10.09 -3.08 -9.13
C LEU A 235 -10.46 -4.24 -10.07
N GLU A 236 -9.53 -5.15 -10.33
CA GLU A 236 -9.79 -6.35 -11.14
C GLU A 236 -10.86 -7.24 -10.51
N ASN A 237 -10.79 -7.47 -9.20
CA ASN A 237 -11.77 -8.26 -8.47
C ASN A 237 -13.13 -7.54 -8.37
N LEU A 238 -13.14 -6.21 -8.27
CA LEU A 238 -14.36 -5.41 -8.33
C LEU A 238 -15.05 -5.51 -9.70
N SER A 239 -14.27 -5.49 -10.78
CA SER A 239 -14.77 -5.72 -12.14
C SER A 239 -15.39 -7.11 -12.26
N LYS A 240 -14.69 -8.17 -11.80
CA LYS A 240 -15.20 -9.56 -11.77
C LYS A 240 -16.49 -9.70 -10.95
N PHE A 241 -16.55 -9.05 -9.79
CA PHE A 241 -17.74 -9.06 -8.94
C PHE A 241 -18.94 -8.41 -9.65
N THR A 242 -18.69 -7.31 -10.37
CA THR A 242 -19.74 -6.55 -11.07
C THR A 242 -20.36 -7.33 -12.22
N VAL A 243 -19.56 -8.13 -12.95
CA VAL A 243 -20.06 -8.99 -14.04
C VAL A 243 -20.75 -10.27 -13.55
N GLY A 244 -20.53 -10.65 -12.30
CA GLY A 244 -20.97 -11.92 -11.74
C GLY A 244 -20.12 -13.07 -12.30
N LEU A 245 -19.53 -13.86 -11.41
CA LEU A 245 -18.88 -15.10 -11.85
C LEU A 245 -19.94 -16.06 -12.39
N PRO A 246 -19.69 -16.75 -13.53
CA PRO A 246 -20.56 -17.83 -13.94
C PRO A 246 -20.61 -18.88 -12.83
N GLN A 247 -21.82 -19.26 -12.42
CA GLN A 247 -22.02 -20.34 -11.44
C GLN A 247 -21.35 -21.62 -11.97
N PRO A 248 -20.64 -22.39 -11.13
CA PRO A 248 -20.11 -23.67 -11.55
C PRO A 248 -21.26 -24.54 -12.05
N ILE A 249 -21.13 -25.04 -13.28
CA ILE A 249 -22.11 -25.92 -13.90
C ILE A 249 -22.26 -27.14 -12.99
N LYS A 250 -23.43 -27.29 -12.37
CA LYS A 250 -23.78 -28.53 -11.68
C LYS A 250 -23.80 -29.62 -12.75
N GLN A 251 -22.83 -30.53 -12.70
CA GLN A 251 -22.94 -31.78 -13.43
C GLN A 251 -24.08 -32.56 -12.77
N ASP A 252 -25.25 -32.54 -13.41
CA ASP A 252 -26.31 -33.48 -13.07
C ASP A 252 -25.77 -34.89 -13.37
N ALA A 253 -25.46 -35.62 -12.30
CA ALA A 253 -25.12 -37.03 -12.37
C ALA A 253 -26.36 -37.79 -12.87
N ASN A 254 -26.25 -38.35 -14.06
CA ASN A 254 -27.18 -39.34 -14.59
C ASN A 254 -26.48 -40.70 -14.65
#